data_AF-A0A118JVJ4-F1
#
_entry.id   AF-A0A118JVJ4-F1
#
_cell.length_a   1.000
_cell.length_b   1.000
_cell.length_c   1.000
_cell.angle_alpha   90.00
_cell.angle_beta   90.00
_cell.angle_gamma   90.00
#
_symmetry.space_group_name_H-M   'P 1'
#
loop_
_entity.id
_entity.type
_entity.pdbx_description
1 polymer ?
#
loop_
_entity_poly.entity_id
_entity_poly.type
_entity_poly.pdbx_seq_one_letter_code
_entity_poly.pdbx_strand_id
1 'polypeptide(L)'
;MADRIICNSTMELETGVFTLSPKMLPIGPLLATNCFSKQAGHFWNEDSTCLTRLDQQPVCSVIYVAFGSFTIFNQPQFEELALGLELTKWQYQHVYPNGYMDRIGNHGKLMSWASQQEVQRHPSVTWIMSHCGGTLPWKIWKTDLGLNKDENRGIVTQGEIKSNVEQLLSNNIVKENALNLQEKVANSVRAGKSSNRNLYNFIDW
;
A
#
# COMPACT_ATOMS: atom_id res chain seq x y z
N MET A 1 -34.34 4.02 6.82
CA MET A 1 -33.11 4.53 7.47
C MET A 1 -32.37 3.30 7.99
N ALA A 2 -31.06 3.17 7.83
CA ALA A 2 -30.36 1.95 8.23
C ALA A 2 -30.27 1.84 9.76
N ASP A 3 -30.52 0.65 10.31
CA ASP A 3 -30.54 0.40 11.76
C ASP A 3 -29.14 0.40 12.38
N ARG A 4 -28.14 -0.07 11.63
CA ARG A 4 -26.71 0.03 11.95
C ARG A 4 -25.87 0.28 10.70
N ILE A 5 -24.71 0.89 10.90
CA ILE A 5 -23.72 1.13 9.85
C ILE A 5 -22.52 0.25 10.16
N ILE A 6 -22.18 -0.66 9.26
CA ILE A 6 -20.97 -1.47 9.39
C ILE A 6 -19.80 -0.70 8.79
N CYS A 7 -18.69 -0.62 9.51
CA CYS A 7 -17.49 0.05 9.06
C CYS A 7 -16.32 -0.94 8.96
N ASN A 8 -15.65 -0.97 7.81
CA ASN A 8 -14.43 -1.74 7.60
C ASN A 8 -13.20 -1.00 8.18
N SER A 9 -13.23 -0.78 9.49
CA SER A 9 -12.18 -0.12 10.27
C SER A 9 -12.20 -0.69 11.70
N THR A 10 -11.26 -0.28 12.55
CA THR A 10 -11.09 -0.79 13.92
C THR A 10 -11.26 0.32 14.94
N MET A 11 -11.73 -0.02 16.14
CA MET A 11 -11.83 0.94 17.25
C MET A 11 -10.49 1.61 17.55
N GLU A 12 -9.40 0.85 17.43
CA GLU A 12 -8.03 1.27 17.71
C GLU A 12 -7.49 2.26 16.67
N LEU A 13 -8.07 2.26 15.46
CA LEU A 13 -7.73 3.22 14.41
C LEU A 13 -8.55 4.51 14.56
N GLU A 14 -9.86 4.42 14.72
CA GLU A 14 -10.70 5.62 14.62
C GLU A 14 -11.53 5.84 15.89
N THR A 15 -10.89 5.73 17.05
CA THR A 15 -11.53 5.87 18.38
C THR A 15 -12.46 7.09 18.44
N GLY A 16 -11.99 8.25 17.95
CA GLY A 16 -12.78 9.49 17.95
C GLY A 16 -14.05 9.39 17.11
N VAL A 17 -13.96 8.78 15.92
CA VAL A 17 -15.10 8.61 15.00
C VAL A 17 -16.15 7.70 15.63
N PHE A 18 -15.73 6.56 16.17
CA PHE A 18 -16.65 5.58 16.76
C PHE A 18 -17.23 6.03 18.09
N THR A 19 -16.52 6.88 18.84
CA THR A 19 -17.07 7.50 20.05
C THR A 19 -18.17 8.51 19.72
N LEU A 20 -18.00 9.28 18.63
CA LEU A 20 -18.97 10.29 18.21
C LEU A 20 -20.16 9.69 17.45
N SER A 21 -20.01 8.52 16.84
CA SER A 21 -21.04 7.85 16.05
C SER A 21 -21.31 6.42 16.53
N PRO A 22 -22.09 6.23 17.62
CA PRO A 22 -22.35 4.91 18.22
C PRO A 22 -23.18 3.96 17.34
N LYS A 23 -23.77 4.46 16.24
CA LYS A 23 -24.45 3.65 15.22
C LYS A 23 -23.47 2.94 14.27
N MET A 24 -22.22 3.39 14.22
CA MET A 24 -21.17 2.77 13.42
C MET A 24 -20.51 1.65 14.20
N LEU A 25 -20.51 0.45 13.61
CA LEU A 25 -19.91 -0.74 14.18
C LEU A 25 -18.63 -1.08 13.41
N PRO A 26 -17.44 -0.83 13.98
CA PRO A 26 -16.19 -1.25 13.38
C PRO A 26 -16.03 -2.77 13.47
N ILE A 27 -15.91 -3.42 12.31
CA ILE A 27 -15.67 -4.87 12.20
C ILE A 27 -14.39 -5.19 11.43
N GLY A 28 -13.58 -4.17 11.13
CA GLY A 28 -12.44 -4.27 10.25
C GLY A 28 -11.11 -4.60 10.95
N PRO A 29 -10.02 -4.64 10.16
CA PRO A 29 -10.07 -4.71 8.71
C PRO A 29 -10.55 -6.11 8.28
N LEU A 30 -11.63 -6.12 7.51
CA LEU A 30 -12.03 -7.23 6.67
C LEU A 30 -11.07 -7.26 5.51
N LEU A 31 -9.96 -7.96 5.72
CA LEU A 31 -9.12 -8.36 4.62
C LEU A 31 -9.92 -9.39 3.82
N ALA A 32 -9.97 -9.21 2.50
CA ALA A 32 -10.40 -10.29 1.61
C ALA A 32 -9.46 -11.47 1.85
N THR A 33 -9.88 -12.38 2.71
CA THR A 33 -9.12 -13.56 3.10
C THR A 33 -9.50 -14.65 2.12
N ASN A 34 -8.60 -14.91 1.18
CA ASN A 34 -8.69 -16.06 0.29
C ASN A 34 -8.37 -17.33 1.10
N CYS A 35 -9.24 -17.71 2.04
CA CYS A 35 -9.10 -18.99 2.72
C CYS A 35 -9.63 -20.15 1.87
N PHE A 36 -10.54 -19.92 0.92
CA PHE A 36 -11.03 -20.97 0.04
C PHE A 36 -11.44 -20.42 -1.34
N SER A 37 -10.86 -21.01 -2.39
CA SER A 37 -11.09 -20.79 -3.82
C SER A 37 -10.42 -19.56 -4.48
N LYS A 38 -9.75 -19.83 -5.61
CA LYS A 38 -9.27 -18.84 -6.59
C LYS A 38 -10.42 -17.89 -6.93
N GLN A 39 -10.20 -16.58 -6.77
CA GLN A 39 -11.26 -15.58 -6.98
C GLN A 39 -11.73 -15.58 -8.45
N ALA A 40 -13.05 -15.66 -8.63
CA ALA A 40 -13.72 -15.13 -9.81
C ALA A 40 -13.78 -13.60 -9.66
N GLY A 41 -12.91 -12.87 -10.36
CA GLY A 41 -12.84 -11.40 -10.28
C GLY A 41 -11.54 -10.77 -10.74
N HIS A 42 -10.49 -11.56 -10.99
CA HIS A 42 -9.26 -11.06 -11.59
C HIS A 42 -9.45 -10.85 -13.09
N PHE A 43 -9.30 -9.62 -13.56
CA PHE A 43 -9.32 -9.30 -14.99
C PHE A 43 -8.09 -9.83 -15.75
N TRP A 44 -7.04 -10.24 -15.03
CA TRP A 44 -5.74 -10.62 -15.59
C TRP A 44 -5.17 -11.87 -14.91
N ASN A 45 -4.48 -12.71 -15.69
CA ASN A 45 -3.83 -13.92 -15.16
C ASN A 45 -2.70 -13.53 -14.21
N GLU A 46 -2.62 -14.22 -13.07
CA GLU A 46 -1.57 -14.00 -12.08
C GLU A 46 -0.21 -14.45 -12.62
N ASP A 47 0.78 -13.54 -12.65
CA ASP A 47 2.14 -13.89 -13.01
C ASP A 47 2.91 -14.37 -11.77
N SER A 48 2.96 -15.70 -11.59
CA SER A 48 3.70 -16.38 -10.53
C SER A 48 5.21 -16.06 -10.51
N THR A 49 5.76 -15.45 -11.57
CA THR A 49 7.17 -15.05 -11.59
C THR A 49 7.48 -13.86 -10.69
N CYS A 50 6.46 -13.17 -10.14
CA CYS A 50 6.63 -12.06 -9.20
C CYS A 50 7.26 -12.54 -7.90
N LEU A 51 6.60 -13.51 -7.26
CA LEU A 51 6.98 -14.03 -5.95
C LEU A 51 8.34 -14.72 -6.04
N THR A 52 8.53 -15.56 -7.07
CA THR A 52 9.82 -16.23 -7.32
C THR A 52 10.99 -15.25 -7.45
N ARG A 53 10.76 -14.02 -7.94
CA ARG A 53 11.77 -12.97 -8.02
C ARG A 53 12.00 -12.28 -6.68
N LEU A 54 10.92 -12.02 -5.93
CA LEU A 54 11.03 -11.45 -4.59
C LEU A 54 11.80 -12.39 -3.65
N ASP A 55 11.60 -13.71 -3.78
CA ASP A 55 12.36 -14.74 -3.05
C ASP A 55 13.88 -14.64 -3.28
N GLN A 56 14.31 -14.12 -4.44
CA GLN A 56 15.72 -13.93 -4.78
C GLN A 56 16.29 -12.59 -4.29
N GLN A 57 15.45 -11.70 -3.74
CA GLN A 57 15.88 -10.41 -3.22
C GLN A 57 16.18 -10.52 -1.71
N PRO A 58 17.18 -9.77 -1.20
CA PRO A 58 17.41 -9.66 0.23
C PRO A 58 16.17 -9.17 1.01
N VAL A 59 16.13 -9.48 2.31
CA VAL A 59 15.08 -9.01 3.21
C VAL A 59 15.09 -7.48 3.27
N CYS A 60 13.91 -6.85 3.21
CA CYS A 60 13.72 -5.41 3.21
C CYS A 60 14.50 -4.63 2.14
N SER A 61 14.65 -5.17 0.92
CA SER A 61 15.41 -4.54 -0.17
C SER A 61 14.56 -4.04 -1.36
N VAL A 62 13.25 -4.27 -1.37
CA VAL A 62 12.38 -3.97 -2.51
C VAL A 62 11.36 -2.89 -2.14
N ILE A 63 11.23 -1.86 -2.98
CA ILE A 63 10.05 -0.98 -2.97
C ILE A 63 9.05 -1.54 -3.97
N TYR A 64 7.87 -1.87 -3.47
CA TYR A 64 6.76 -2.23 -4.33
C TYR A 64 6.01 -0.98 -4.74
N VAL A 65 5.78 -0.77 -6.03
CA VAL A 65 5.09 0.42 -6.50
C VAL A 65 3.88 -0.01 -7.32
N ALA A 66 2.70 0.40 -6.87
CA ALA A 66 1.43 -0.03 -7.46
C ALA A 66 0.35 1.06 -7.34
N PHE A 67 -0.10 1.57 -8.48
CA PHE A 67 -1.11 2.63 -8.56
C PHE A 67 -2.52 2.12 -8.93
N GLY A 68 -2.74 0.81 -8.87
CA GLY A 68 -4.04 0.19 -9.14
C GLY A 68 -4.51 0.37 -10.60
N SER A 69 -5.74 -0.04 -10.88
CA SER A 69 -6.33 -0.02 -12.22
C SER A 69 -6.90 1.34 -12.65
N PHE A 70 -7.08 2.27 -11.72
CA PHE A 70 -7.76 3.55 -11.95
C PHE A 70 -6.82 4.75 -12.09
N THR A 71 -5.54 4.59 -11.75
CA THR A 71 -4.56 5.66 -11.88
C THR A 71 -3.88 5.60 -13.24
N ILE A 72 -4.10 6.63 -14.05
CA ILE A 72 -3.42 6.81 -15.34
C ILE A 72 -2.46 7.98 -15.19
N PHE A 73 -1.17 7.75 -15.40
CA PHE A 73 -0.19 8.82 -15.48
C PHE A 73 -0.14 9.38 -16.90
N ASN A 74 -0.05 10.70 -17.01
CA ASN A 74 0.42 11.30 -18.26
C ASN A 74 1.93 11.01 -18.41
N GLN A 75 2.41 11.04 -19.65
CA GLN A 75 3.79 10.68 -19.95
C GLN A 75 4.83 11.52 -19.17
N PRO A 76 4.69 12.84 -19.01
CA PRO A 76 5.63 13.63 -18.20
C PRO A 76 5.68 13.22 -16.73
N GLN A 77 4.54 12.95 -16.09
CA GLN A 77 4.51 12.47 -14.70
C GLN A 77 5.14 11.09 -14.58
N PHE A 78 4.92 10.24 -15.57
CA PHE A 78 5.50 8.92 -15.62
C PHE A 78 7.04 8.97 -15.76
N GLU A 79 7.56 9.86 -16.61
CA GLU A 79 9.00 10.10 -16.79
C GLU A 79 9.68 10.63 -15.51
N GLU A 80 9.05 11.56 -14.79
CA GLU A 80 9.59 12.04 -13.50
C GLU A 80 9.59 10.92 -12.43
N LEU A 81 8.57 10.05 -12.44
CA LEU A 81 8.49 8.88 -11.55
C LEU A 81 9.62 7.88 -11.81
N ALA A 82 9.77 7.54 -13.08
CA ALA A 82 10.83 6.73 -13.64
C ALA A 82 12.23 7.19 -13.22
N LEU A 83 12.53 8.48 -13.47
CA LEU A 83 13.83 9.07 -13.17
C LEU A 83 14.06 9.24 -11.67
N GLY A 84 13.02 9.60 -10.90
CA GLY A 84 13.12 9.73 -9.45
C GLY A 84 13.55 8.42 -8.77
N LEU A 85 12.98 7.30 -9.22
CA LEU A 85 13.33 5.97 -8.72
C LEU A 85 14.72 5.54 -9.20
N GLU A 86 15.07 5.82 -10.46
CA GLU A 86 16.42 5.59 -11.00
C GLU A 86 17.49 6.31 -10.16
N LEU A 87 17.25 7.56 -9.77
CA LEU A 87 18.17 8.35 -8.94
C LEU A 87 18.34 7.79 -7.51
N THR A 88 17.36 7.05 -7.00
CA THR A 88 17.45 6.35 -5.71
C THR A 88 18.22 5.03 -5.79
N LYS A 89 18.72 4.68 -6.99
CA LYS A 89 19.35 3.40 -7.33
C LYS A 89 18.46 2.17 -7.07
N TRP A 90 17.14 2.37 -6.98
CA TRP A 90 16.17 1.35 -6.58
C TRP A 90 15.08 1.15 -7.65
N GLN A 91 14.56 -0.08 -7.68
CA GLN A 91 13.93 -0.72 -8.84
C GLN A 91 12.50 -0.19 -9.13
N TYR A 92 12.15 0.13 -10.38
CA TYR A 92 10.77 0.42 -10.79
C TYR A 92 10.49 0.10 -12.27
N GLN A 93 9.22 -0.19 -12.64
CA GLN A 93 8.78 -0.11 -14.05
C GLN A 93 7.31 0.32 -14.26
N HIS A 94 7.12 1.29 -15.19
CA HIS A 94 6.19 1.22 -16.33
C HIS A 94 6.72 2.14 -17.48
N VAL A 95 5.98 2.37 -18.58
CA VAL A 95 6.43 2.90 -19.91
C VAL A 95 7.56 3.96 -19.90
N TYR A 96 8.78 3.53 -20.21
CA TYR A 96 9.92 4.45 -20.21
C TYR A 96 10.22 5.13 -21.54
N PRO A 97 10.84 6.32 -21.49
CA PRO A 97 11.48 6.92 -22.65
C PRO A 97 12.61 6.02 -23.19
N ASN A 98 12.89 6.13 -24.49
CA ASN A 98 13.77 5.22 -25.21
C ASN A 98 15.12 4.94 -24.50
N GLY A 99 15.52 3.65 -24.51
CA GLY A 99 16.78 3.16 -23.94
C GLY A 99 16.82 3.00 -22.42
N TYR A 100 15.70 3.21 -21.70
CA TYR A 100 15.70 3.02 -20.25
C TYR A 100 15.99 1.58 -19.84
N MET A 101 15.38 0.59 -20.51
CA MET A 101 15.61 -0.84 -20.22
C MET A 101 17.09 -1.22 -20.35
N ASP A 102 17.81 -0.61 -21.29
CA ASP A 102 19.26 -0.81 -21.47
C ASP A 102 20.08 -0.14 -20.36
N ARG A 103 19.59 0.96 -19.78
CA ARG A 103 20.25 1.71 -18.68
C ARG A 103 20.04 1.07 -17.31
N ILE A 104 18.85 0.50 -17.04
CA ILE A 104 18.57 -0.19 -15.77
C ILE A 104 19.11 -1.63 -15.71
N GLY A 105 19.38 -2.30 -16.85
CA GLY A 105 19.95 -3.64 -16.87
C GLY A 105 19.19 -4.65 -15.97
N ASN A 106 19.89 -5.30 -15.04
CA ASN A 106 19.30 -6.28 -14.10
C ASN A 106 18.61 -5.63 -12.88
N HIS A 107 18.57 -4.30 -12.80
CA HIS A 107 18.13 -3.57 -11.61
C HIS A 107 16.63 -3.26 -11.58
N GLY A 108 15.80 -3.87 -12.44
CA GLY A 108 14.34 -3.78 -12.33
C GLY A 108 13.57 -4.68 -13.31
N LYS A 109 12.39 -5.16 -12.90
CA LYS A 109 11.50 -5.99 -13.74
C LYS A 109 10.05 -5.52 -13.66
N LEU A 110 9.41 -5.32 -14.83
CA LEU A 110 7.97 -5.09 -14.95
C LEU A 110 7.23 -6.41 -14.95
N MET A 111 6.09 -6.40 -14.27
CA MET A 111 5.15 -7.49 -14.19
C MET A 111 3.80 -6.97 -14.66
N SER A 112 3.08 -7.72 -15.49
CA SER A 112 1.74 -7.34 -15.96
C SER A 112 0.74 -7.28 -14.82
N TRP A 113 0.88 -8.18 -13.84
CA TRP A 113 0.06 -8.22 -12.64
C TRP A 113 0.77 -9.01 -11.53
N ALA A 114 0.62 -8.57 -10.29
CA ALA A 114 1.14 -9.28 -9.11
C ALA A 114 0.08 -9.30 -8.01
N SER A 115 0.01 -10.40 -7.25
CA SER A 115 -0.87 -10.51 -6.09
C SER A 115 -0.46 -9.49 -5.03
N GLN A 116 -1.19 -8.38 -4.97
CA GLN A 116 -0.86 -7.25 -4.10
C GLN A 116 -0.74 -7.69 -2.63
N GLN A 117 -1.60 -8.60 -2.16
CA GLN A 117 -1.54 -9.09 -0.78
C GLN A 117 -0.26 -9.90 -0.50
N GLU A 118 0.16 -10.75 -1.43
CA GLU A 118 1.33 -11.60 -1.25
C GLU A 118 2.62 -10.77 -1.34
N VAL A 119 2.67 -9.82 -2.29
CA VAL A 119 3.82 -8.90 -2.41
C VAL A 119 3.95 -8.02 -1.16
N GLN A 120 2.84 -7.47 -0.65
CA GLN A 120 2.87 -6.64 0.57
C GLN A 120 3.31 -7.42 1.83
N ARG A 121 3.12 -8.75 1.86
CA ARG A 121 3.53 -9.60 2.97
C ARG A 121 4.93 -10.20 2.79
N HIS A 122 5.54 -10.01 1.62
CA HIS A 122 6.82 -10.63 1.31
C HIS A 122 7.96 -10.00 2.13
N PRO A 123 8.84 -10.79 2.77
CA PRO A 123 9.90 -10.25 3.63
C PRO A 123 10.89 -9.33 2.90
N SER A 124 11.08 -9.54 1.59
CA SER A 124 11.93 -8.71 0.75
C SER A 124 11.36 -7.32 0.46
N VAL A 125 10.05 -7.10 0.64
CA VAL A 125 9.42 -5.79 0.44
C VAL A 125 9.58 -4.93 1.71
N THR A 126 10.16 -3.75 1.55
CA THR A 126 10.36 -2.80 2.66
C THR A 126 9.36 -1.65 2.66
N TRP A 127 8.94 -1.18 1.50
CA TRP A 127 8.06 -0.02 1.37
C TRP A 127 7.15 -0.17 0.16
N ILE A 128 6.00 0.49 0.23
CA ILE A 128 5.02 0.47 -0.84
C ILE A 128 4.73 1.91 -1.26
N MET A 129 4.81 2.18 -2.55
CA MET A 129 4.31 3.43 -3.12
C MET A 129 3.01 3.13 -3.85
N SER A 130 1.92 3.74 -3.40
CA SER A 130 0.59 3.53 -3.98
C SER A 130 -0.20 4.82 -4.05
N HIS A 131 -1.18 4.86 -4.97
CA HIS A 131 -2.26 5.82 -4.84
C HIS A 131 -3.03 5.50 -3.54
N CYS A 132 -2.90 6.34 -2.53
CA CYS A 132 -3.83 6.28 -1.42
C CYS A 132 -5.17 6.82 -1.94
N GLY A 133 -6.24 6.01 -1.84
CA GLY A 133 -7.59 6.58 -1.87
C GLY A 133 -7.61 7.70 -0.82
N GLY A 134 -8.09 8.89 -1.19
CA GLY A 134 -7.87 10.16 -0.49
C GLY A 134 -8.43 10.29 0.94
N THR A 135 -8.38 9.25 1.74
CA THR A 135 -8.68 9.29 3.16
C THR A 135 -7.48 9.86 3.90
N LEU A 136 -7.71 10.52 5.03
CA LEU A 136 -6.70 11.21 5.85
C LEU A 136 -5.73 10.35 6.71
N PRO A 137 -5.63 8.98 6.64
CA PRO A 137 -4.83 8.20 7.59
C PRO A 137 -3.37 8.62 7.72
N TRP A 138 -2.64 8.87 6.63
CA TRP A 138 -1.18 8.99 6.72
C TRP A 138 -0.70 10.18 7.57
N LYS A 139 -1.43 11.31 7.54
CA LYS A 139 -1.10 12.47 8.40
C LYS A 139 -1.34 12.20 9.88
N ILE A 140 -2.27 11.30 10.20
CA ILE A 140 -2.65 10.93 11.57
C ILE A 140 -1.68 9.87 12.10
N TRP A 141 -1.39 8.85 11.29
CA TRP A 141 -0.58 7.70 11.71
C TRP A 141 0.91 7.90 11.56
N LYS A 142 1.34 8.90 10.76
CA LYS A 142 2.75 9.15 10.45
C LYS A 142 3.48 7.88 9.95
N THR A 143 2.75 7.07 9.18
CA THR A 143 3.21 5.81 8.59
C THR A 143 3.69 5.96 7.15
N ASP A 144 3.45 7.12 6.53
CA ASP A 144 3.75 7.36 5.12
C ASP A 144 4.21 8.80 4.90
N LEU A 145 4.88 9.03 3.76
CA LEU A 145 5.18 10.37 3.24
C LEU A 145 4.35 10.64 2.00
N GLY A 146 3.79 11.85 1.91
CA GLY A 146 3.04 12.30 0.74
C GLY A 146 3.97 12.95 -0.28
N LEU A 147 3.77 12.65 -1.57
CA LEU A 147 4.47 13.32 -2.66
C LEU A 147 3.75 14.63 -3.00
N ASN A 148 4.50 15.73 -3.04
CA ASN A 148 3.96 17.04 -3.39
C ASN A 148 4.21 17.36 -4.87
N LYS A 149 3.21 18.01 -5.49
CA LYS A 149 3.37 18.52 -6.85
C LYS A 149 4.14 19.83 -6.80
N ASP A 150 5.00 20.04 -7.78
CA ASP A 150 5.60 21.34 -8.02
C ASP A 150 4.51 22.36 -8.39
N GLU A 151 4.52 23.52 -7.76
CA GLU A 151 3.49 24.55 -7.90
C GLU A 151 3.40 25.11 -9.33
N ASN A 152 4.52 25.10 -10.07
CA ASN A 152 4.59 25.67 -11.42
C ASN A 152 4.27 24.61 -12.49
N ARG A 153 4.75 23.38 -12.32
CA ARG A 153 4.61 22.30 -13.31
C ARG A 153 3.37 21.44 -13.07
N GLY A 154 2.79 21.45 -11.87
CA GLY A 154 1.61 20.65 -11.50
C GLY A 154 1.86 19.14 -11.45
N ILE A 155 3.13 18.72 -11.47
CA ILE A 155 3.58 17.32 -11.43
C ILE A 155 4.54 17.09 -10.26
N VAL A 156 4.62 15.85 -9.79
CA VAL A 156 5.63 15.44 -8.81
C VAL A 156 6.96 15.27 -9.54
N THR A 157 8.00 15.96 -9.07
CA THR A 157 9.33 15.92 -9.69
C THR A 157 10.14 14.71 -9.23
N GLN A 158 11.09 14.28 -10.07
CA GLN A 158 12.06 13.24 -9.74
C GLN A 158 12.86 13.56 -8.46
N GLY A 159 13.12 14.84 -8.19
CA GLY A 159 13.81 15.30 -6.98
C GLY A 159 12.96 15.10 -5.73
N GLU A 160 11.66 15.39 -5.80
CA GLU A 160 10.71 15.14 -4.72
C GLU A 160 10.57 13.64 -4.43
N ILE A 161 10.47 12.81 -5.48
CA ILE A 161 10.40 11.35 -5.35
C ILE A 161 11.67 10.81 -4.70
N LYS A 162 12.85 11.24 -5.19
CA LYS A 162 14.14 10.82 -4.64
C LYS A 162 14.26 11.17 -3.16
N SER A 163 13.98 12.43 -2.82
CA SER A 163 14.04 12.93 -1.44
C SER A 163 13.11 12.14 -0.52
N ASN A 164 11.86 11.91 -0.94
CA ASN A 164 10.89 11.15 -0.14
C ASN A 164 11.32 9.68 0.05
N VAL A 165 11.83 9.03 -1.00
CA VAL A 165 12.33 7.65 -0.88
C VAL A 165 13.53 7.59 0.07
N GLU A 166 14.50 8.50 -0.06
CA GLU A 166 15.66 8.56 0.84
C GLU A 166 15.27 8.86 2.29
N GLN A 167 14.27 9.73 2.51
CA GLN A 167 13.70 9.99 3.83
C GLN A 167 13.01 8.76 4.39
N LEU A 168 12.18 8.06 3.61
CA LEU A 168 11.53 6.82 4.07
C LEU A 168 12.55 5.76 4.48
N LEU A 169 13.62 5.60 3.72
CA LEU A 169 14.65 4.61 4.00
C LEU A 169 15.50 4.93 5.23
N SER A 170 15.67 6.21 5.55
CA SER A 170 16.44 6.66 6.72
C SER A 170 15.59 6.86 7.98
N ASN A 171 14.26 6.91 7.84
CA ASN A 171 13.36 7.26 8.93
C ASN A 171 12.82 6.02 9.67
N ASN A 172 13.52 5.65 10.75
CA ASN A 172 13.11 4.54 11.61
C ASN A 172 11.77 4.77 12.32
N ILE A 173 11.36 6.03 12.53
CA ILE A 173 10.09 6.37 13.21
C ILE A 173 8.90 5.92 12.37
N VAL A 174 8.95 6.16 11.05
CA VAL A 174 7.87 5.74 10.14
C VAL A 174 7.72 4.22 10.16
N LYS A 175 8.85 3.49 10.14
CA LYS A 175 8.85 2.03 10.22
C LYS A 175 8.28 1.52 11.54
N GLU A 176 8.68 2.12 12.66
CA GLU A 176 8.19 1.75 13.99
C GLU A 176 6.69 2.02 14.13
N ASN A 177 6.21 3.17 13.63
CA ASN A 177 4.79 3.50 13.60
C ASN A 177 3.99 2.49 12.78
N ALA A 178 4.51 2.10 11.61
CA ALA A 178 3.85 1.11 10.75
C ALA A 178 3.74 -0.25 11.44
N LEU A 179 4.81 -0.72 12.10
CA LEU A 179 4.80 -1.97 12.86
C LEU A 179 3.83 -1.92 14.05
N ASN A 180 3.82 -0.82 14.81
CA ASN A 180 2.89 -0.63 15.92
C ASN A 180 1.43 -0.62 15.44
N LEU A 181 1.16 0.08 14.33
CA LEU A 181 -0.17 0.11 13.73
C LEU A 181 -0.60 -1.28 13.25
N GLN A 182 0.29 -2.01 12.59
CA GLN A 182 0.05 -3.38 12.14
C GLN A 182 -0.26 -4.30 13.32
N GLU A 183 0.47 -4.18 14.43
CA GLU A 183 0.23 -4.96 15.64
C GLU A 183 -1.14 -4.65 16.26
N LYS A 184 -1.51 -3.37 16.38
CA LYS A 184 -2.83 -2.95 16.89
C LYS A 184 -3.97 -3.52 16.04
N VAL A 185 -3.83 -3.41 14.73
CA VAL A 185 -4.79 -3.93 13.76
C VAL A 185 -4.88 -5.45 13.82
N ALA A 186 -3.75 -6.16 13.86
CA ALA A 186 -3.74 -7.62 14.00
C ALA A 186 -4.38 -8.06 15.33
N ASN A 187 -4.20 -7.29 16.40
CA ASN A 187 -4.80 -7.56 17.69
C ASN A 187 -6.31 -7.33 17.71
N SER A 188 -6.87 -6.37 16.97
CA SER A 188 -8.32 -6.08 17.00
C SER A 188 -9.17 -7.19 16.36
N VAL A 189 -8.61 -7.89 15.37
CA VAL A 189 -9.29 -8.97 14.63
C VAL A 189 -9.14 -10.36 15.26
N ARG A 190 -8.26 -10.54 16.25
CA ARG A 190 -8.08 -11.82 16.96
C ARG A 190 -9.39 -12.28 17.64
N ALA A 191 -9.54 -13.59 17.80
CA ALA A 191 -10.71 -14.16 18.46
C ALA A 191 -10.97 -13.52 19.84
N GLY A 192 -12.20 -13.08 20.08
CA GLY A 192 -12.60 -12.42 21.33
C GLY A 192 -12.18 -10.94 21.47
N LYS A 193 -11.56 -10.33 20.46
CA LYS A 193 -11.17 -8.91 20.47
C LYS A 193 -12.28 -8.01 19.89
N SER A 194 -12.03 -6.71 19.82
CA SER A 194 -13.03 -5.67 19.52
C SER A 194 -13.77 -5.93 18.20
N SER A 195 -13.06 -6.00 17.07
CA SER A 195 -13.66 -6.24 15.76
C SER A 195 -14.30 -7.62 15.65
N ASN A 196 -13.66 -8.66 16.22
CA ASN A 196 -14.20 -10.03 16.22
C ASN A 196 -15.52 -10.14 17.00
N ARG A 197 -15.59 -9.56 18.20
CA ARG A 197 -16.82 -9.51 19.01
C ARG A 197 -17.92 -8.70 18.33
N ASN A 198 -17.56 -7.57 17.72
CA ASN A 198 -18.51 -6.74 16.98
C ASN A 198 -19.13 -7.51 15.81
N LEU A 199 -18.33 -8.31 15.10
CA LEU A 199 -18.82 -9.16 14.02
C LEU A 199 -19.80 -10.24 14.54
N TYR A 200 -19.44 -10.98 15.60
CA TYR A 200 -20.33 -11.99 16.18
C TYR A 200 -21.62 -11.38 16.73
N ASN A 201 -21.52 -10.27 17.47
CA ASN A 201 -22.69 -9.55 17.97
C ASN A 201 -23.61 -9.04 16.85
N PHE A 202 -23.07 -8.79 15.65
CA PHE A 202 -23.88 -8.40 14.49
C PHE A 202 -24.56 -9.62 13.84
N ILE A 203 -23.91 -10.78 13.83
CA ILE A 203 -24.46 -12.03 13.27
C ILE A 203 -25.55 -12.61 14.18
N ASP A 204 -25.35 -12.53 15.50
CA ASP A 204 -26.24 -13.09 16.51
C ASP A 204 -27.46 -12.19 16.84
N TRP A 205 -27.64 -11.09 16.09
CA TRP A 205 -28.69 -10.10 16.28
C TRP A 205 -29.88 -10.34 15.34
#